data_AF-K2FWP3-F1
#
_entry.id   AF-K2FWP3-F1
#
_cell.length_a   1.000
_cell.length_b   1.000
_cell.length_c   1.000
_cell.angle_alpha   90.00
_cell.angle_beta   90.00
_cell.angle_gamma   90.00
#
_symmetry.space_group_name_H-M   'P 1'
#
loop_
_entity.id
_entity.type
_entity.pdbx_description
1 polymer ?
#
loop_
_entity_poly.entity_id
_entity_poly.type
_entity_poly.pdbx_seq_one_letter_code
_entity_poly.pdbx_strand_id
1 'polypeptide(L)'
;MWNIESGNSIDSTVKILEQREKKVFPDAKVVYIKPDLYAVDSKEGNIQYFLHENGEIYFNIWAMAESPFYEDSLKKAWYVERKENWTYNMYRVDSNWRIADKPVDKYSIDYFNLWKNIDFFIWYHMNRQVQSKRLSREQFLEILPMYQKEESFRIKDLMIFYSRWQINKMDVIGLLPALQKLLVKQCNPNSDLILNFEKVNDPITEDELRKYYNDREIFKNKGLIDENTYLACLSWLRKSESEKKIKRETKEEIKK
;
A
#
# COMPACT_ATOMS: atom_id res chain seq x y z
N MET A 1 -11.30 -26.14 -1.56
CA MET A 1 -11.56 -25.30 -2.75
C MET A 1 -13.06 -25.23 -2.92
N TRP A 2 -13.66 -24.06 -2.68
CA TRP A 2 -15.06 -23.83 -3.01
C TRP A 2 -15.07 -23.28 -4.44
N ASN A 3 -15.57 -24.06 -5.39
CA ASN A 3 -15.81 -23.59 -6.75
C ASN A 3 -16.96 -22.58 -6.68
N ILE A 4 -16.63 -21.30 -6.84
CA ILE A 4 -17.61 -20.23 -6.95
C ILE A 4 -17.90 -20.09 -8.45
N GLU A 5 -19.02 -20.63 -8.88
CA GLU A 5 -19.53 -20.45 -10.24
C GLU A 5 -19.83 -18.97 -10.49
N SER A 6 -19.34 -18.47 -11.63
CA SER A 6 -19.47 -17.08 -12.08
C SER A 6 -20.92 -16.76 -12.47
N GLY A 7 -21.74 -16.48 -11.46
CA GLY A 7 -23.14 -16.05 -11.61
C GLY A 7 -23.76 -15.52 -10.32
N ASN A 8 -22.95 -15.24 -9.30
CA ASN A 8 -23.44 -14.87 -7.99
C ASN A 8 -23.83 -13.38 -7.95
N SER A 9 -25.10 -13.11 -7.63
CA SER A 9 -25.55 -11.76 -7.28
C SER A 9 -24.79 -11.26 -6.05
N ILE A 10 -24.62 -9.95 -5.91
CA ILE A 10 -23.96 -9.32 -4.74
C ILE A 10 -24.49 -9.91 -3.42
N ASP A 11 -25.81 -10.11 -3.33
CA ASP A 11 -26.47 -10.69 -2.16
C ASP A 11 -26.00 -12.11 -1.84
N SER A 12 -25.75 -12.93 -2.86
CA SER A 12 -25.24 -14.29 -2.68
C SER A 12 -23.78 -14.29 -2.22
N THR A 13 -22.94 -13.41 -2.78
CA THR A 13 -21.54 -13.26 -2.33
C THR A 13 -21.45 -12.77 -0.89
N VAL A 14 -22.25 -11.77 -0.52
CA VAL A 14 -22.34 -11.28 0.88
C VAL A 14 -22.74 -12.42 1.81
N LYS A 15 -23.77 -13.22 1.47
CA LYS A 15 -24.20 -14.35 2.30
C LYS A 15 -23.10 -15.42 2.45
N ILE A 16 -22.40 -15.75 1.38
CA ILE A 16 -21.32 -16.76 1.40
C ILE A 16 -20.17 -16.27 2.28
N LEU A 17 -19.71 -15.03 2.08
CA LEU A 17 -18.64 -14.44 2.90
C LEU A 17 -19.07 -14.31 4.35
N GLU A 18 -20.30 -13.88 4.63
CA GLU A 18 -20.79 -13.74 6.00
C GLU A 18 -20.90 -15.09 6.72
N GLN A 19 -21.39 -16.14 6.04
CA GLN A 19 -21.41 -17.49 6.61
C GLN A 19 -20.01 -18.03 6.90
N ARG A 20 -19.02 -17.68 6.05
CA ARG A 20 -17.62 -18.02 6.28
C ARG A 20 -17.09 -17.29 7.51
N GLU A 21 -17.25 -15.97 7.59
CA GLU A 21 -16.68 -15.17 8.68
C GLU A 21 -17.38 -15.41 10.01
N LYS A 22 -18.67 -15.77 10.00
CA LYS A 22 -19.40 -16.20 11.21
C LYS A 22 -18.85 -17.45 11.89
N LYS A 23 -18.04 -18.25 11.19
CA LYS A 23 -17.33 -19.40 11.81
C LYS A 23 -16.17 -18.95 12.70
N VAL A 24 -15.62 -17.77 12.45
CA VAL A 24 -14.49 -17.18 13.20
C VAL A 24 -15.01 -16.14 14.19
N PHE A 25 -15.94 -15.30 13.75
CA PHE A 25 -16.55 -14.22 14.52
C PHE A 25 -18.09 -14.36 14.45
N PRO A 26 -18.75 -14.99 15.42
CA PRO A 26 -20.19 -15.28 15.36
C PRO A 26 -21.09 -14.07 15.06
N ASP A 27 -20.65 -12.88 15.47
CA ASP A 27 -21.36 -11.61 15.28
C ASP A 27 -20.88 -10.84 14.02
N ALA A 28 -20.12 -11.46 13.12
CA ALA A 28 -19.63 -10.81 11.90
C ALA A 28 -20.77 -10.40 10.97
N LYS A 29 -20.65 -9.19 10.42
CA LYS A 29 -21.49 -8.67 9.35
C LYS A 29 -20.62 -8.33 8.14
N VAL A 30 -21.04 -8.78 6.96
CA VAL A 30 -20.35 -8.44 5.72
C VAL A 30 -21.13 -7.36 4.98
N VAL A 31 -20.45 -6.30 4.57
CA VAL A 31 -21.03 -5.16 3.85
C VAL A 31 -20.33 -4.98 2.52
N TYR A 32 -21.10 -4.98 1.43
CA TYR A 32 -20.60 -4.66 0.09
C TYR A 32 -20.23 -3.18 0.00
N ILE A 33 -19.06 -2.88 -0.58
CA ILE A 33 -18.61 -1.50 -0.85
C ILE A 33 -18.61 -1.25 -2.36
N LYS A 34 -17.94 -2.12 -3.12
CA LYS A 34 -17.85 -2.07 -4.59
C LYS A 34 -17.47 -3.46 -5.12
N PRO A 35 -17.42 -3.70 -6.45
CA PRO A 35 -16.91 -4.96 -6.99
C PRO A 35 -15.55 -5.28 -6.37
N ASP A 36 -15.37 -6.55 -5.99
CA ASP A 36 -14.15 -7.07 -5.36
C ASP A 36 -13.78 -6.45 -4.00
N LEU A 37 -14.68 -5.72 -3.34
CA LEU A 37 -14.41 -5.11 -2.04
C LEU A 37 -15.61 -5.18 -1.09
N TYR A 38 -15.40 -5.89 0.01
CA TYR A 38 -16.35 -6.09 1.09
C TYR A 38 -15.69 -5.72 2.43
N ALA A 39 -16.44 -5.14 3.36
CA ALA A 39 -15.98 -4.88 4.72
C ALA A 39 -16.57 -5.89 5.69
N VAL A 40 -15.78 -6.31 6.67
CA VAL A 40 -16.23 -7.19 7.76
C VAL A 40 -16.28 -6.39 9.05
N ASP A 41 -17.49 -6.20 9.57
CA ASP A 41 -17.77 -5.50 10.81
C ASP A 41 -18.00 -6.49 11.96
N SER A 42 -17.59 -6.11 13.17
CA SER A 42 -17.83 -6.88 14.39
C SER A 42 -18.96 -6.27 15.23
N LYS A 43 -19.29 -6.94 16.34
CA LYS A 43 -20.33 -6.50 17.27
C LYS A 43 -20.12 -5.07 17.81
N GLU A 44 -18.87 -4.62 17.92
CA GLU A 44 -18.51 -3.30 18.44
C GLU A 44 -18.73 -2.17 17.41
N GLY A 45 -19.16 -2.53 16.19
CA GLY A 45 -19.38 -1.58 15.12
C GLY A 45 -18.08 -1.05 14.51
N ASN A 46 -16.98 -1.78 14.64
CA ASN A 46 -15.70 -1.45 14.03
C ASN A 46 -15.39 -2.46 12.91
N ILE A 47 -14.97 -1.95 11.74
CA ILE A 47 -14.47 -2.81 10.66
C ILE A 47 -13.19 -3.49 11.14
N GLN A 48 -13.15 -4.81 11.03
CA GLN A 48 -12.01 -5.63 11.44
C GLN A 48 -11.01 -5.81 10.29
N TYR A 49 -11.50 -5.98 9.08
CA TYR A 49 -10.71 -6.14 7.86
C TYR A 49 -11.59 -5.98 6.62
N PHE A 50 -10.94 -5.85 5.47
CA PHE A 50 -11.59 -5.87 4.16
C PHE A 50 -11.28 -7.16 3.41
N LEU A 51 -12.26 -7.63 2.65
CA LEU A 51 -12.20 -8.86 1.87
C LEU A 51 -12.36 -8.58 0.38
N HIS A 52 -11.63 -9.35 -0.42
CA HIS A 52 -11.91 -9.57 -1.83
C HIS A 52 -13.09 -10.55 -1.98
N GLU A 53 -13.74 -10.61 -3.15
CA GLU A 53 -14.89 -11.50 -3.39
C GLU A 53 -14.58 -13.00 -3.23
N ASN A 54 -13.33 -13.39 -3.49
CA ASN A 54 -12.81 -14.74 -3.26
C ASN A 54 -12.52 -15.02 -1.76
N GLY A 55 -12.72 -14.02 -0.90
CA GLY A 55 -12.48 -14.06 0.54
C GLY A 55 -11.01 -13.94 0.95
N GLU A 56 -10.12 -13.46 0.09
CA GLU A 56 -8.79 -13.03 0.50
C GLU A 56 -8.87 -11.71 1.29
N ILE A 57 -8.09 -11.60 2.36
CA ILE A 57 -8.02 -10.38 3.18
C ILE A 57 -7.07 -9.40 2.49
N TYR A 58 -7.52 -8.15 2.32
CA TYR A 58 -6.66 -7.05 1.86
C TYR A 58 -5.66 -6.65 2.95
N PHE A 59 -6.18 -6.33 4.15
CA PHE A 59 -5.39 -6.00 5.33
C PHE A 59 -6.25 -6.15 6.60
N ASN A 60 -5.59 -6.37 7.75
CA ASN A 60 -6.24 -6.51 9.05
C ASN A 60 -6.12 -5.21 9.85
N ILE A 61 -7.24 -4.55 10.09
CA ILE A 61 -7.30 -3.24 10.77
C ILE A 61 -6.80 -3.35 12.21
N TRP A 62 -7.23 -4.39 12.93
CA TRP A 62 -6.82 -4.59 14.32
C TRP A 62 -5.30 -4.77 14.44
N ALA A 63 -4.71 -5.62 13.60
CA ALA A 63 -3.26 -5.84 13.59
C ALA A 63 -2.47 -4.56 13.25
N MET A 64 -3.01 -3.71 12.36
CA MET A 64 -2.40 -2.42 12.05
C MET A 64 -2.53 -1.42 13.21
N ALA A 65 -3.68 -1.37 13.88
CA ALA A 65 -3.92 -0.47 15.00
C ALA A 65 -3.02 -0.80 16.21
N GLU A 66 -2.62 -2.07 16.37
CA GLU A 66 -1.65 -2.49 17.39
C GLU A 66 -0.18 -2.24 17.02
N SER A 67 0.10 -1.81 15.79
CA SER A 67 1.46 -1.54 15.34
C SER A 67 2.07 -0.35 16.08
N PRO A 68 3.34 -0.42 16.50
CA PRO A 68 4.02 0.73 17.11
C PRO A 68 4.17 1.94 16.17
N PHE A 69 3.92 1.77 14.86
CA PHE A 69 3.96 2.86 13.88
C PHE A 69 2.58 3.47 13.59
N TYR A 70 1.52 2.94 14.18
CA TYR A 70 0.14 3.30 13.84
C TYR A 70 -0.13 4.82 13.93
N GLU A 71 0.23 5.44 15.05
CA GLU A 71 0.04 6.88 15.28
C GLU A 71 0.80 7.77 14.29
N ASP A 72 2.02 7.40 13.90
CA ASP A 72 2.76 8.15 12.87
C ASP A 72 2.15 7.93 11.48
N SER A 73 1.74 6.70 11.17
CA SER A 73 1.06 6.35 9.92
C SER A 73 -0.27 7.09 9.75
N LEU A 74 -1.08 7.22 10.81
CA LEU A 74 -2.29 8.06 10.83
C LEU A 74 -1.99 9.51 10.45
N LYS A 75 -0.97 10.08 11.09
CA LYS A 75 -0.53 11.46 10.84
C LYS A 75 -0.07 11.65 9.40
N LYS A 76 0.74 10.74 8.86
CA LYS A 76 1.18 10.78 7.45
C LYS A 76 0.03 10.56 6.47
N ALA A 77 -1.00 9.80 6.87
CA ALA A 77 -2.21 9.65 6.09
C ALA A 77 -3.08 10.92 6.12
N TRP A 78 -2.86 11.87 7.04
CA TRP A 78 -3.67 13.07 7.30
C TRP A 78 -5.02 12.72 7.95
N TYR A 79 -4.96 11.85 8.95
CA TYR A 79 -6.12 11.45 9.72
C TYR A 79 -5.83 11.42 11.22
N VAL A 80 -6.91 11.48 12.00
CA VAL A 80 -6.91 11.18 13.42
C VAL A 80 -8.03 10.20 13.72
N GLU A 81 -7.79 9.30 14.66
CA GLU A 81 -8.81 8.41 15.20
C GLU A 81 -9.35 8.99 16.51
N ARG A 82 -10.66 8.90 16.72
CA ARG A 82 -11.30 9.27 17.98
C ARG A 82 -12.25 8.18 18.41
N LYS A 83 -12.16 7.78 19.68
CA LYS A 83 -13.11 6.86 20.28
C LYS A 83 -14.36 7.62 20.72
N GLU A 84 -15.50 7.25 20.16
CA GLU A 84 -16.80 7.81 20.49
C GLU A 84 -17.74 6.66 20.89
N ASN A 85 -18.07 6.59 22.17
CA ASN A 85 -18.70 5.41 22.78
C ASN A 85 -17.83 4.14 22.58
N TRP A 86 -18.34 3.16 21.82
CA TRP A 86 -17.68 1.87 21.54
C TRP A 86 -17.07 1.80 20.14
N THR A 87 -17.18 2.88 19.35
CA THR A 87 -16.72 2.92 17.96
C THR A 87 -15.51 3.83 17.85
N TYR A 88 -14.52 3.38 17.08
CA TYR A 88 -13.41 4.21 16.69
C TYR A 88 -13.70 4.86 15.34
N ASN A 89 -13.81 6.18 15.35
CA ASN A 89 -14.18 6.99 14.21
C ASN A 89 -12.94 7.69 13.63
N MET A 90 -12.78 7.59 12.32
CA MET A 90 -11.68 8.22 11.59
C MET A 90 -12.09 9.58 11.05
N TYR A 91 -11.25 10.60 11.27
CA TYR A 91 -11.48 11.96 10.81
C TYR A 91 -10.33 12.45 9.93
N ARG A 92 -10.66 13.12 8.82
CA ARG A 92 -9.67 13.84 8.01
C ARG A 92 -9.14 15.05 8.76
N VAL A 93 -7.87 15.38 8.53
CA VAL A 93 -7.29 16.67 8.95
C VAL A 93 -6.82 17.49 7.76
N ASP A 94 -6.91 18.81 7.87
CA ASP A 94 -6.34 19.74 6.90
C ASP A 94 -4.86 20.07 7.20
N SER A 95 -4.27 20.98 6.42
CA SER A 95 -2.85 21.36 6.55
C SER A 95 -2.53 22.12 7.82
N ASN A 96 -3.55 22.62 8.51
CA ASN A 96 -3.47 23.28 9.80
C ASN A 96 -3.87 22.32 10.95
N TRP A 97 -3.96 21.01 10.67
CA TRP A 97 -4.41 19.99 11.62
C TRP A 97 -5.83 20.20 12.15
N ARG A 98 -6.68 20.93 11.42
CA ARG A 98 -8.09 21.05 11.76
C ARG A 98 -8.81 19.79 11.36
N ILE A 99 -9.55 19.24 12.32
CA ILE A 99 -10.28 17.98 12.19
C ILE A 99 -11.61 18.27 11.51
N ALA A 100 -11.95 17.48 10.50
CA ALA A 100 -13.23 17.60 9.80
C ALA A 100 -14.42 17.40 10.76
N ASP A 101 -15.54 18.07 10.48
CA ASP A 101 -16.72 18.04 11.35
C ASP A 101 -17.40 16.67 11.41
N LYS A 102 -17.17 15.81 10.42
CA LYS A 102 -17.78 14.48 10.32
C LYS A 102 -16.72 13.40 10.11
N PRO A 103 -16.92 12.20 10.68
CA PRO A 103 -16.05 11.08 10.43
C PRO A 103 -16.20 10.61 8.98
N VAL A 104 -15.17 9.93 8.48
CA VAL A 104 -15.22 9.20 7.22
C VAL A 104 -16.16 8.01 7.41
N ASP A 105 -17.12 7.84 6.50
CA ASP A 105 -18.03 6.69 6.54
C ASP A 105 -17.26 5.38 6.43
N LYS A 106 -17.36 4.54 7.46
CA LYS A 106 -16.61 3.27 7.56
C LYS A 106 -16.93 2.25 6.47
N TYR A 107 -18.06 2.39 5.76
CA TYR A 107 -18.42 1.53 4.63
C TYR A 107 -18.13 2.17 3.25
N SER A 108 -17.37 3.27 3.23
CA SER A 108 -17.02 3.96 1.99
C SER A 108 -15.69 3.47 1.39
N ILE A 109 -15.54 3.71 0.09
CA ILE A 109 -14.25 3.52 -0.60
C ILE A 109 -13.15 4.41 -0.01
N ASP A 110 -13.51 5.59 0.49
CA ASP A 110 -12.60 6.54 1.11
C ASP A 110 -12.00 5.98 2.41
N TYR A 111 -12.80 5.27 3.21
CA TYR A 111 -12.33 4.60 4.42
C TYR A 111 -11.40 3.42 4.10
N PHE A 112 -11.69 2.65 3.05
CA PHE A 112 -10.77 1.61 2.57
C PHE A 112 -9.43 2.21 2.11
N ASN A 113 -9.44 3.25 1.29
CA ASN A 113 -8.23 3.89 0.78
C ASN A 113 -7.41 4.54 1.90
N LEU A 114 -8.07 5.07 2.93
CA LEU A 114 -7.43 5.54 4.15
C LEU A 114 -6.61 4.43 4.79
N TRP A 115 -7.22 3.28 5.07
CA TRP A 115 -6.52 2.16 5.70
C TRP A 115 -5.41 1.59 4.82
N LYS A 116 -5.61 1.58 3.50
CA LYS A 116 -4.55 1.21 2.55
C LYS A 116 -3.32 2.13 2.64
N ASN A 117 -3.53 3.43 2.89
CA ASN A 117 -2.42 4.36 3.11
C ASN A 117 -1.73 4.12 4.46
N ILE A 118 -2.49 3.82 5.52
CA ILE A 118 -1.93 3.48 6.84
C ILE A 118 -1.07 2.22 6.73
N ASP A 119 -1.60 1.17 6.10
CA ASP A 119 -0.91 -0.09 5.83
C ASP A 119 0.42 0.17 5.10
N PHE A 120 0.38 0.95 4.02
CA PHE A 120 1.58 1.37 3.29
C PHE A 120 2.64 1.99 4.21
N PHE A 121 2.27 2.94 5.07
CA PHE A 121 3.21 3.62 5.96
C PHE A 121 3.76 2.68 7.05
N ILE A 122 2.92 1.83 7.65
CA ILE A 122 3.35 0.83 8.62
C ILE A 122 4.42 -0.07 8.00
N TRP A 123 4.15 -0.64 6.82
CA TRP A 123 5.09 -1.52 6.14
C TRP A 123 6.34 -0.80 5.67
N TYR A 124 6.22 0.46 5.24
CA TYR A 124 7.38 1.29 4.93
C TYR A 124 8.30 1.44 6.16
N HIS A 125 7.75 1.72 7.34
CA HIS A 125 8.52 1.82 8.58
C HIS A 125 9.13 0.47 9.02
N MET A 126 8.35 -0.61 8.94
CA MET A 126 8.84 -1.96 9.24
C MET A 126 10.02 -2.35 8.34
N ASN A 127 9.94 -2.05 7.04
CA ASN A 127 11.02 -2.29 6.08
C ASN A 127 12.32 -1.61 6.51
N ARG A 128 12.25 -0.34 6.90
CA ARG A 128 13.42 0.41 7.38
C ARG A 128 14.00 -0.17 8.66
N GLN A 129 13.17 -0.66 9.57
CA GLN A 129 13.66 -1.37 10.76
C GLN A 129 14.35 -2.68 10.41
N VAL A 130 13.79 -3.51 9.52
CA VAL A 130 14.41 -4.75 9.08
C VAL A 130 15.75 -4.48 8.39
N GLN A 131 15.81 -3.45 7.54
CA GLN A 131 17.05 -2.96 6.94
C GLN A 131 18.05 -2.41 7.96
N SER A 132 17.66 -2.07 9.19
CA SER A 132 18.61 -1.67 10.23
C SER A 132 19.15 -2.87 11.02
N LYS A 133 18.33 -3.91 11.24
CA LYS A 133 18.58 -5.00 12.19
C LYS A 133 19.45 -6.15 11.66
N ARG A 134 19.82 -6.17 10.37
CA ARG A 134 20.63 -7.24 9.72
C ARG A 134 20.20 -8.66 10.12
N LEU A 135 18.94 -9.01 9.85
CA LEU A 135 18.41 -10.36 10.07
C LEU A 135 19.23 -11.41 9.32
N SER A 136 19.29 -12.64 9.83
CA SER A 136 19.84 -13.77 9.08
C SER A 136 19.02 -14.02 7.80
N ARG A 137 19.56 -14.80 6.86
CA ARG A 137 18.84 -15.21 5.66
C ARG A 137 17.56 -15.95 6.02
N GLU A 138 17.63 -16.89 6.95
CA GLU A 138 16.50 -17.71 7.40
C GLU A 138 15.37 -16.83 7.96
N GLN A 139 15.73 -15.92 8.89
CA GLN A 139 14.79 -14.96 9.46
C GLN A 139 14.17 -14.04 8.41
N PHE A 140 14.95 -13.62 7.41
CA PHE A 140 14.44 -12.77 6.34
C PHE A 140 13.48 -13.52 5.41
N LEU A 141 13.78 -14.78 5.09
CA LEU A 141 12.92 -15.60 4.23
C LEU A 141 11.55 -15.88 4.88
N GLU A 142 11.47 -15.92 6.21
CA GLU A 142 10.19 -16.05 6.93
C GLU A 142 9.27 -14.84 6.73
N ILE A 143 9.85 -13.63 6.62
CA ILE A 143 9.09 -12.38 6.47
C ILE A 143 8.97 -11.92 5.01
N LEU A 144 9.75 -12.48 4.09
CA LEU A 144 9.75 -12.13 2.68
C LEU A 144 8.35 -12.23 2.01
N PRO A 145 7.50 -13.23 2.29
CA PRO A 145 6.15 -13.29 1.72
C PRO A 145 5.27 -12.10 2.08
N MET A 146 5.52 -11.44 3.23
CA MET A 146 4.82 -10.22 3.59
C MET A 146 5.23 -9.10 2.63
N TYR A 147 6.54 -8.83 2.49
CA TYR A 147 7.08 -7.82 1.56
C TYR A 147 6.66 -7.98 0.10
N GLN A 148 6.36 -9.20 -0.36
CA GLN A 148 5.85 -9.43 -1.71
C GLN A 148 4.45 -8.85 -1.94
N LYS A 149 3.65 -8.74 -0.89
CA LYS A 149 2.28 -8.22 -0.92
C LYS A 149 2.23 -6.71 -0.71
N GLU A 150 3.26 -6.15 -0.08
CA GLU A 150 3.29 -4.74 0.30
C GLU A 150 3.68 -3.80 -0.84
N GLU A 151 2.84 -2.80 -1.08
CA GLU A 151 3.07 -1.80 -2.13
C GLU A 151 4.20 -0.79 -1.80
N SER A 152 4.67 -0.79 -0.55
CA SER A 152 5.78 0.05 -0.06
C SER A 152 7.16 -0.54 -0.31
N PHE A 153 7.26 -1.83 -0.69
CA PHE A 153 8.53 -2.48 -0.99
C PHE A 153 9.06 -2.07 -2.38
N ARG A 154 10.38 -1.88 -2.52
CA ARG A 154 10.98 -1.40 -3.77
C ARG A 154 12.20 -2.20 -4.22
N ILE A 155 12.59 -1.98 -5.48
CA ILE A 155 13.79 -2.57 -6.07
C ILE A 155 15.04 -2.21 -5.24
N LYS A 156 15.26 -0.94 -4.83
CA LYS A 156 16.42 -0.62 -3.99
C LYS A 156 16.41 -1.33 -2.64
N ASP A 157 15.25 -1.58 -2.06
CA ASP A 157 15.14 -2.30 -0.78
C ASP A 157 15.53 -3.77 -0.98
N LEU A 158 15.09 -4.39 -2.09
CA LEU A 158 15.54 -5.73 -2.51
C LEU A 158 17.07 -5.78 -2.68
N MET A 159 17.66 -4.78 -3.33
CA MET A 159 19.10 -4.72 -3.57
C MET A 159 19.91 -4.54 -2.27
N ILE A 160 19.36 -3.84 -1.27
CA ILE A 160 19.97 -3.77 0.06
C ILE A 160 20.05 -5.16 0.68
N PHE A 161 18.97 -5.95 0.63
CA PHE A 161 18.96 -7.31 1.17
C PHE A 161 19.92 -8.25 0.42
N TYR A 162 20.03 -8.10 -0.91
CA TYR A 162 20.98 -8.85 -1.73
C TYR A 162 22.43 -8.52 -1.35
N SER A 163 22.78 -7.24 -1.24
CA SER A 163 24.15 -6.79 -0.87
C SER A 163 24.60 -7.26 0.52
N ARG A 164 23.64 -7.66 1.35
CA ARG A 164 23.86 -8.14 2.72
C ARG A 164 23.75 -9.65 2.86
N TRP A 165 23.64 -10.38 1.76
CA TRP A 165 23.53 -11.85 1.74
C TRP A 165 22.27 -12.39 2.44
N GLN A 166 21.26 -11.54 2.67
CA GLN A 166 19.97 -11.96 3.25
C GLN A 166 19.09 -12.65 2.21
N ILE A 167 19.30 -12.33 0.94
CA ILE A 167 18.76 -13.04 -0.21
C ILE A 167 19.87 -13.35 -1.22
N ASN A 168 19.62 -14.30 -2.11
CA ASN A 168 20.55 -14.70 -3.15
C ASN A 168 20.04 -14.25 -4.53
N LYS A 169 20.82 -14.54 -5.56
CA LYS A 169 20.48 -14.18 -6.94
C LYS A 169 19.16 -14.81 -7.42
N MET A 170 18.87 -16.05 -7.03
CA MET A 170 17.62 -16.73 -7.43
C MET A 170 16.40 -16.07 -6.79
N ASP A 171 16.51 -15.66 -5.52
CA ASP A 171 15.45 -14.92 -4.83
C ASP A 171 15.17 -13.59 -5.56
N VAL A 172 16.22 -12.84 -5.94
CA VAL A 172 16.06 -11.60 -6.71
C VAL A 172 15.37 -11.87 -8.05
N ILE A 173 15.78 -12.91 -8.78
CA ILE A 173 15.14 -13.28 -10.07
C ILE A 173 13.65 -13.56 -9.89
N GLY A 174 13.25 -14.22 -8.79
CA GLY A 174 11.86 -14.52 -8.50
C GLY A 174 11.02 -13.29 -8.11
N LEU A 175 11.61 -12.35 -7.37
CA LEU A 175 10.92 -11.18 -6.81
C LEU A 175 10.81 -10.01 -7.79
N LEU A 176 11.83 -9.84 -8.64
CA LEU A 176 11.98 -8.67 -9.48
C LEU A 176 10.79 -8.42 -10.44
N PRO A 177 10.16 -9.43 -11.07
CA PRO A 177 9.00 -9.19 -11.93
C PRO A 177 7.81 -8.52 -11.20
N ALA A 178 7.56 -8.89 -9.94
CA ALA A 178 6.51 -8.27 -9.14
C ALA A 178 6.87 -6.81 -8.80
N LEU A 179 8.13 -6.57 -8.44
CA LEU A 179 8.63 -5.22 -8.16
C LEU A 179 8.67 -4.31 -9.39
N GLN A 180 8.91 -4.84 -10.58
CA GLN A 180 8.80 -4.07 -11.83
C GLN A 180 7.37 -3.59 -12.07
N LYS A 181 6.38 -4.47 -11.88
CA LYS A 181 4.96 -4.08 -11.96
C LYS A 181 4.59 -3.03 -10.91
N LEU A 182 5.15 -3.16 -9.71
CA LEU A 182 4.94 -2.20 -8.64
C LEU A 182 5.61 -0.86 -8.94
N LEU A 183 6.83 -0.85 -9.49
CA LEU A 183 7.55 0.36 -9.91
C LEU A 183 6.74 1.20 -10.89
N VAL A 184 6.07 0.56 -11.85
CA VAL A 184 5.15 1.23 -12.79
C VAL A 184 4.05 1.97 -12.02
N LYS A 185 3.43 1.35 -11.02
CA LYS A 185 2.45 2.05 -10.16
C LYS A 185 3.10 3.19 -9.36
N GLN A 186 4.29 2.97 -8.82
CA GLN A 186 5.03 3.96 -8.02
C GLN A 186 5.46 5.20 -8.82
N CYS A 187 5.61 5.08 -10.14
CA CYS A 187 5.94 6.20 -11.02
C CYS A 187 4.70 6.84 -11.68
N ASN A 188 3.53 6.18 -11.64
CA ASN A 188 2.33 6.67 -12.31
C ASN A 188 1.72 7.85 -11.52
N PRO A 189 1.58 9.04 -12.12
CA PRO A 189 1.03 10.23 -11.45
C PRO A 189 -0.44 10.06 -11.02
N ASN A 190 -1.15 9.08 -11.58
CA ASN A 190 -2.53 8.76 -11.20
C ASN A 190 -2.63 7.67 -10.12
N SER A 191 -1.50 7.17 -9.59
CA SER A 191 -1.49 6.19 -8.51
C SER A 191 -1.30 6.86 -7.16
N ASP A 192 -2.07 6.47 -6.16
CA ASP A 192 -1.89 6.95 -4.78
C ASP A 192 -0.51 6.63 -4.20
N LEU A 193 0.20 5.63 -4.75
CA LEU A 193 1.53 5.24 -4.29
C LEU A 193 2.57 6.35 -4.45
N ILE A 194 2.51 7.12 -5.54
CA ILE A 194 3.47 8.23 -5.75
C ILE A 194 3.33 9.27 -4.62
N LEU A 195 2.09 9.60 -4.25
CA LEU A 195 1.79 10.56 -3.19
C LEU A 195 2.23 10.03 -1.82
N ASN A 196 2.06 8.73 -1.56
CA ASN A 196 2.53 8.13 -0.32
C ASN A 196 4.06 8.15 -0.21
N PHE A 197 4.79 7.85 -1.29
CA PHE A 197 6.25 7.97 -1.31
C PHE A 197 6.72 9.43 -1.16
N GLU A 198 6.01 10.41 -1.75
CA GLU A 198 6.30 11.83 -1.53
C GLU A 198 6.12 12.24 -0.06
N LYS A 199 5.08 11.76 0.62
CA LYS A 199 4.82 12.03 2.05
C LYS A 199 5.91 11.51 2.99
N VAL A 200 6.62 10.46 2.60
CA VAL A 200 7.79 9.93 3.35
C VAL A 200 9.13 10.45 2.81
N ASN A 201 9.11 11.46 1.93
CA ASN A 201 10.30 12.05 1.30
C ASN A 201 11.18 11.02 0.57
N ASP A 202 10.55 10.05 -0.08
CA ASP A 202 11.25 8.96 -0.76
C ASP A 202 10.65 8.63 -2.15
N PRO A 203 10.37 9.64 -2.99
CA PRO A 203 9.84 9.43 -4.34
C PRO A 203 10.86 8.69 -5.23
N ILE A 204 10.34 8.01 -6.26
CA ILE A 204 11.19 7.49 -7.34
C ILE A 204 11.76 8.66 -8.15
N THR A 205 13.05 8.62 -8.44
CA THR A 205 13.77 9.67 -9.17
C THR A 205 14.27 9.18 -10.53
N GLU A 206 14.56 10.10 -11.46
CA GLU A 206 15.19 9.75 -12.74
C GLU A 206 16.52 9.00 -12.56
N ASP A 207 17.33 9.41 -11.59
CA ASP A 207 18.62 8.77 -11.29
C ASP A 207 18.44 7.34 -10.76
N GLU A 208 17.42 7.12 -9.93
CA GLU A 208 17.06 5.79 -9.45
C GLU A 208 16.63 4.87 -10.61
N LEU A 209 15.76 5.36 -11.51
CA LEU A 209 15.37 4.62 -12.71
C LEU A 209 16.55 4.31 -13.63
N ARG A 210 17.42 5.30 -13.87
CA ARG A 210 18.63 5.15 -14.67
C ARG A 210 19.56 4.11 -14.06
N LYS A 211 19.70 4.10 -12.73
CA LYS A 211 20.48 3.07 -12.02
C LYS A 211 19.88 1.69 -12.26
N TYR A 212 18.57 1.52 -12.05
CA TYR A 212 17.92 0.22 -12.26
C TYR A 212 18.05 -0.30 -13.69
N TYR A 213 17.96 0.57 -14.69
CA TYR A 213 18.09 0.18 -16.09
C TYR A 213 19.53 -0.22 -16.47
N ASN A 214 20.54 0.42 -15.86
CA ASN A 214 21.95 0.19 -16.18
C ASN A 214 22.64 -0.85 -15.28
N ASP A 215 22.04 -1.21 -14.15
CA ASP A 215 22.63 -2.16 -13.20
C ASP A 215 22.61 -3.59 -13.76
N ARG A 216 23.81 -4.09 -14.09
CA ARG A 216 24.06 -5.41 -14.67
C ARG A 216 24.70 -6.38 -13.67
N GLU A 217 24.77 -6.03 -12.38
CA GLU A 217 25.42 -6.85 -11.35
C GLU A 217 24.79 -8.25 -11.29
N ILE A 218 23.47 -8.31 -11.39
CA ILE A 218 22.71 -9.57 -11.32
C ILE A 218 22.57 -10.22 -12.70
N PHE A 219 22.30 -9.42 -13.74
CA PHE A 219 22.09 -9.89 -15.10
C PHE A 219 23.11 -9.28 -16.05
N LYS A 220 24.07 -10.09 -16.52
CA LYS A 220 25.20 -9.64 -17.37
C LYS A 220 24.79 -8.76 -18.57
N ASN A 221 23.61 -9.00 -19.13
CA ASN A 221 23.16 -8.37 -20.39
C ASN A 221 21.91 -7.49 -20.25
N LYS A 222 21.36 -7.30 -19.05
CA LYS A 222 20.15 -6.48 -18.84
C LYS A 222 20.16 -5.79 -17.48
N GLY A 223 19.44 -4.69 -17.38
CA GLY A 223 19.17 -4.01 -16.11
C GLY A 223 18.33 -4.84 -15.14
N LEU A 224 18.11 -4.27 -13.96
CA LEU A 224 17.06 -4.70 -13.03
C LEU A 224 15.65 -4.42 -13.56
N ILE A 225 15.51 -3.47 -14.49
CA ILE A 225 14.26 -3.19 -15.20
C ILE A 225 14.49 -3.26 -16.70
N ASP A 226 13.47 -3.66 -17.45
CA ASP A 226 13.50 -3.66 -18.91
C ASP A 226 13.29 -2.24 -19.48
N GLU A 227 13.60 -2.09 -20.76
CA GLU A 227 13.51 -0.81 -21.46
C GLU A 227 12.09 -0.23 -21.48
N ASN A 228 11.06 -1.07 -21.65
CA ASN A 228 9.68 -0.59 -21.68
C ASN A 228 9.27 -0.03 -20.31
N THR A 229 9.59 -0.76 -19.23
CA THR A 229 9.35 -0.29 -17.85
C THR A 229 10.10 1.02 -17.59
N TYR A 230 11.37 1.12 -18.00
CA TYR A 230 12.18 2.34 -17.84
C TYR A 230 11.57 3.54 -18.56
N LEU A 231 11.24 3.39 -19.85
CA LEU A 231 10.69 4.48 -20.67
C LEU A 231 9.31 4.92 -20.18
N ALA A 232 8.44 3.98 -19.78
CA ALA A 232 7.12 4.30 -19.23
C ALA A 232 7.23 5.13 -17.94
N CYS A 233 8.08 4.69 -16.99
CA CYS A 233 8.28 5.39 -15.73
C CYS A 233 8.92 6.77 -15.94
N LEU A 234 9.93 6.87 -16.81
CA LEU A 234 10.62 8.13 -17.11
C LEU A 234 9.68 9.16 -17.74
N SER A 235 8.83 8.73 -18.68
CA SER A 235 7.81 9.58 -19.30
C SER A 235 6.87 10.19 -18.25
N TRP A 236 6.42 9.38 -17.30
CA TRP A 236 5.53 9.83 -16.24
C TRP A 236 6.18 10.79 -15.25
N LEU A 237 7.42 10.55 -14.83
CA LEU A 237 8.15 11.47 -13.95
C LEU A 237 8.32 12.84 -14.61
N ARG A 238 8.73 12.88 -15.88
CA ARG A 238 8.90 14.13 -16.65
C ARG A 238 7.59 14.89 -16.84
N LYS A 239 6.50 14.17 -17.07
CA LYS A 239 5.16 14.77 -17.16
C LYS A 239 4.76 15.40 -15.82
N SER A 240 4.96 14.69 -14.71
CA SER A 240 4.66 15.20 -13.37
C SER A 240 5.50 16.44 -13.02
N GLU A 241 6.79 16.44 -13.35
CA GLU A 241 7.67 17.59 -13.14
C GLU A 241 7.27 18.81 -13.96
N SER A 242 6.93 18.63 -15.24
CA SER A 242 6.49 19.73 -16.10
C SER A 242 5.16 20.33 -15.61
N GLU A 243 4.19 19.50 -15.22
CA GLU A 243 2.93 19.97 -14.63
C GLU A 243 3.13 20.71 -13.30
N LYS A 244 4.04 20.21 -12.44
CA LYS A 244 4.40 20.90 -11.18
C LYS A 244 5.07 22.25 -11.43
N LYS A 245 5.93 22.33 -12.46
CA LYS A 245 6.60 23.58 -12.85
C LYS A 245 5.59 24.62 -13.34
N ILE A 246 4.71 24.25 -14.27
CA ILE A 246 3.65 25.14 -14.78
C ILE A 246 2.78 25.67 -13.63
N LYS A 247 2.35 24.79 -12.71
CA LYS A 247 1.54 25.20 -11.55
C LYS A 247 2.25 26.17 -10.61
N ARG A 248 3.59 26.12 -10.50
CA ARG A 248 4.37 27.06 -9.69
C ARG A 248 4.46 28.41 -10.38
N GLU A 249 4.79 28.44 -11.66
CA GLU A 249 4.88 29.66 -12.47
C GLU A 249 3.55 30.42 -12.48
N THR A 250 2.42 29.73 -12.72
CA THR A 250 1.09 30.36 -12.68
C THR A 250 0.73 30.92 -11.29
N LYS A 251 1.13 30.25 -10.20
CA LYS A 251 0.86 30.75 -8.82
C LYS A 251 1.70 31.97 -8.48
N GLU A 252 2.91 32.09 -9.03
CA GLU A 252 3.78 33.24 -8.85
C GLU A 252 3.29 34.44 -9.65
N GLU A 253 2.73 34.22 -10.85
CA GLU A 253 2.08 35.26 -11.66
C GLU A 253 0.82 35.82 -11.00
N ILE A 254 -0.02 34.97 -10.39
CA ILE A 254 -1.25 35.40 -9.69
C ILE A 254 -0.94 36.21 -8.42
N LYS A 255 0.25 36.06 -7.83
CA LYS A 255 0.66 36.77 -6.61
C LYS A 255 1.35 38.11 -6.86
N LYS A 256 1.68 38.44 -8.11
CA LYS A 256 2.25 39.73 -8.53
C LYS A 256 1.16 40.70 -8.92
#